data_AF-A0A6J7GP52-F1
#
_entry.id   AF-A0A6J7GP52-F1
#
_cell.length_a   1.000
_cell.length_b   1.000
_cell.length_c   1.000
_cell.angle_alpha   90.00
_cell.angle_beta   90.00
_cell.angle_gamma   90.00
#
_symmetry.space_group_name_H-M   'P 1'
#
loop_
_entity.id
_entity.type
_entity.pdbx_description
1 polymer ?
#
loop_
_entity_poly.entity_id
_entity_poly.type
_entity_poly.pdbx_seq_one_letter_code
_entity_poly.pdbx_strand_id
1 'polypeptide(L)'
;MNAIESRRMRSKGQSGFTLIELLVVIAILGVLAGVVVFAVGGVSANAKKTACKTERKTVETAMEAYKADNGAYPVGLVNLQTSTPSYLKTDPSANFTYVASSGVISGIPAVGGKYNGVTLADCTNT
;
A
#
# COMPACT_ATOMS: atom_id res chain seq x y z
N MET A 1 83.62 -17.52 -1.48
CA MET A 1 82.55 -18.45 -1.88
C MET A 1 81.31 -18.20 -1.03
N ASN A 2 80.24 -17.75 -1.71
CA ASN A 2 78.80 -18.00 -1.54
C ASN A 2 78.16 -18.19 -0.15
N ALA A 3 77.18 -17.34 0.15
CA ALA A 3 75.80 -17.78 0.42
C ALA A 3 74.83 -16.57 0.29
N ILE A 4 74.09 -16.49 -0.82
CA ILE A 4 72.90 -15.64 -0.93
C ILE A 4 71.71 -16.53 -0.59
N GLU A 5 71.21 -16.43 0.65
CA GLU A 5 69.95 -17.05 1.03
C GLU A 5 68.79 -16.31 0.35
N SER A 6 68.26 -16.94 -0.70
CA SER A 6 67.09 -16.46 -1.41
C SER A 6 65.85 -16.74 -0.54
N ARG A 7 65.37 -15.72 0.17
CA ARG A 7 64.06 -15.77 0.85
C ARG A 7 62.96 -15.95 -0.20
N ARG A 8 62.53 -17.18 -0.41
CA ARG A 8 61.38 -17.51 -1.26
C ARG A 8 60.11 -17.07 -0.52
N MET A 9 59.61 -15.87 -0.84
CA MET A 9 58.28 -15.41 -0.44
C MET A 9 57.26 -16.38 -1.05
N ARG A 10 56.64 -17.22 -0.22
CA ARG A 10 55.46 -18.02 -0.60
C ARG A 10 54.33 -17.03 -0.91
N SER A 11 54.08 -16.79 -2.19
CA SER A 11 52.84 -16.17 -2.65
C SER A 11 51.68 -17.05 -2.15
N LYS A 12 50.92 -16.55 -1.18
CA LYS A 12 49.67 -17.18 -0.75
C LYS A 12 48.74 -17.15 -1.95
N GLY A 13 48.39 -18.35 -2.45
CA GLY A 13 47.59 -18.53 -3.64
C GLY A 13 46.33 -17.67 -3.61
N GLN A 14 46.24 -16.75 -4.56
CA GLN A 14 45.00 -16.06 -4.86
C GLN A 14 44.10 -17.08 -5.55
N SER A 15 43.23 -17.72 -4.76
CA SER A 15 42.14 -18.55 -5.25
C SER A 15 41.15 -17.64 -5.98
N GLY A 16 41.15 -17.70 -7.31
CA GLY A 16 40.11 -17.07 -8.13
C GLY A 16 38.79 -17.81 -8.00
N PHE A 17 37.68 -17.09 -8.13
CA PHE A 17 36.35 -17.69 -8.22
C PHE A 17 36.29 -18.65 -9.40
N THR A 18 35.73 -19.83 -9.17
CA THR A 18 35.47 -20.78 -10.24
C THR A 18 34.29 -20.31 -11.08
N LEU A 19 34.29 -20.58 -12.39
CA LEU A 19 33.16 -20.24 -13.26
C LEU A 19 31.86 -20.91 -12.78
N ILE A 20 31.96 -22.09 -12.18
CA ILE A 20 30.82 -22.83 -11.63
C ILE A 20 30.24 -22.16 -10.38
N GLU A 21 31.08 -21.57 -9.51
CA GLU A 21 30.61 -20.78 -8.36
C GLU A 21 29.81 -19.56 -8.81
N LEU A 22 30.26 -18.86 -9.85
CA LEU A 22 29.49 -17.72 -10.36
C LEU A 22 28.22 -18.16 -11.09
N LEU A 23 28.26 -19.28 -11.82
CA LEU A 23 27.11 -19.82 -12.55
C LEU A 23 25.97 -20.21 -11.61
N VAL A 24 26.26 -20.91 -10.52
CA VAL A 24 25.20 -21.31 -9.57
C VAL A 24 24.59 -20.10 -8.85
N VAL A 25 25.38 -19.06 -8.58
CA VAL A 25 24.90 -17.84 -7.93
C VAL A 25 23.92 -17.09 -8.84
N ILE A 26 24.27 -16.85 -10.10
CA ILE A 26 23.36 -16.14 -11.01
C ILE A 26 22.11 -17.00 -11.33
N ALA A 27 22.24 -18.33 -11.31
CA ALA A 27 21.10 -19.23 -11.46
C ALA A 27 20.11 -19.07 -10.28
N ILE A 28 20.61 -19.07 -9.03
CA ILE A 28 19.76 -18.86 -7.85
C ILE A 28 19.17 -17.44 -7.84
N LEU A 29 19.96 -16.41 -8.15
CA LEU A 29 19.48 -15.03 -8.24
C LEU A 29 18.39 -14.86 -9.30
N GLY A 30 18.52 -15.53 -10.45
CA GLY A 30 17.49 -15.52 -11.50
C GLY A 30 16.16 -16.12 -11.04
N VAL A 31 16.21 -17.25 -10.32
CA VAL A 31 15.00 -17.89 -9.76
C VAL A 31 14.35 -16.99 -8.70
N LEU A 32 15.13 -16.44 -7.77
CA LEU A 32 14.62 -15.55 -6.73
C LEU A 32 14.01 -14.26 -7.29
N ALA A 33 14.68 -13.63 -8.26
CA ALA A 33 14.17 -12.43 -8.92
C ALA A 33 12.83 -12.71 -9.64
N GLY A 34 12.69 -13.86 -10.30
CA GLY A 34 11.44 -14.28 -10.94
C GLY A 34 10.26 -14.38 -9.96
N VAL A 35 10.46 -15.03 -8.81
CA VAL A 35 9.41 -15.19 -7.79
C VAL A 35 8.97 -13.86 -7.20
N VAL A 36 9.91 -12.94 -6.95
CA VAL A 36 9.63 -11.62 -6.36
C VAL A 36 8.72 -10.79 -7.26
N VAL A 37 8.93 -10.80 -8.58
CA VAL A 37 8.11 -10.02 -9.53
C VAL A 37 6.64 -10.44 -9.50
N PHE A 38 6.37 -11.75 -9.45
CA PHE A 38 4.99 -12.25 -9.33
C PHE A 38 4.37 -11.92 -7.97
N ALA A 39 5.16 -11.93 -6.89
CA ALA A 39 4.68 -11.65 -5.55
C ALA A 39 4.27 -10.17 -5.35
N VAL A 40 5.03 -9.21 -5.91
CA VAL A 40 4.78 -7.77 -5.68
C VAL A 40 3.60 -7.21 -6.48
N GLY A 41 3.27 -7.80 -7.64
CA GLY A 41 2.23 -7.30 -8.53
C GLY A 41 0.82 -7.24 -7.91
N GLY A 42 0.47 -8.20 -7.04
CA GLY A 42 -0.86 -8.30 -6.42
C GLY A 42 -1.03 -7.51 -5.11
N VAL A 43 0.06 -7.21 -4.39
CA VAL A 43 0.00 -6.60 -3.06
C VAL A 43 -0.54 -5.17 -3.09
N SER A 44 -0.15 -4.39 -4.09
CA SER A 44 -0.59 -2.99 -4.23
C SER A 44 -2.10 -2.87 -4.48
N ALA A 45 -2.68 -3.78 -5.27
CA ALA A 45 -4.12 -3.78 -5.53
C ALA A 45 -4.93 -4.12 -4.26
N ASN A 46 -4.51 -5.12 -3.50
CA ASN A 46 -5.18 -5.53 -2.26
C ASN A 46 -5.06 -4.45 -1.16
N ALA A 47 -3.90 -3.79 -1.06
CA ALA A 47 -3.70 -2.68 -0.13
C ALA A 47 -4.68 -1.53 -0.43
N LYS A 48 -4.87 -1.18 -1.71
CA LYS A 48 -5.83 -0.13 -2.11
C LYS A 48 -7.28 -0.49 -1.80
N LYS A 49 -7.68 -1.76 -2.00
CA LYS A 49 -9.02 -2.23 -1.61
C LYS A 49 -9.25 -2.13 -0.10
N THR A 50 -8.25 -2.54 0.69
CA THR A 50 -8.31 -2.50 2.16
C THR A 50 -8.36 -1.07 2.69
N ALA A 51 -7.58 -0.16 2.11
CA ALA A 51 -7.63 1.27 2.43
C ALA A 51 -9.02 1.85 2.15
N CYS A 52 -9.58 1.57 0.98
CA CYS A 52 -10.93 2.02 0.63
C CYS A 52 -12.01 1.53 1.60
N LYS A 53 -11.95 0.25 2.02
CA LYS A 53 -12.87 -0.32 3.02
C LYS A 53 -12.76 0.38 4.38
N THR A 54 -11.53 0.64 4.83
CA THR A 54 -11.25 1.30 6.12
C THR A 54 -11.77 2.74 6.12
N GLU A 55 -11.54 3.44 5.02
CA GLU A 55 -11.98 4.82 4.85
C GLU A 55 -13.50 4.95 4.86
N ARG A 56 -14.20 4.11 4.09
CA ARG A 56 -15.66 4.04 4.13
C ARG A 56 -16.16 3.83 5.56
N LYS A 57 -15.56 2.90 6.31
CA LYS A 57 -16.00 2.61 7.68
C LYS A 57 -15.76 3.78 8.64
N THR A 58 -14.69 4.53 8.43
CA THR A 58 -14.40 5.75 9.18
C THR A 58 -15.53 6.76 9.00
N VAL A 59 -16.01 6.95 7.76
CA VAL A 59 -17.06 7.93 7.51
C VAL A 59 -18.45 7.43 7.88
N GLU A 60 -18.75 6.13 7.75
CA GLU A 60 -19.98 5.54 8.33
C GLU A 60 -20.08 5.85 9.83
N THR A 61 -18.98 5.64 10.56
CA THR A 61 -18.92 5.90 12.00
C THR A 61 -19.12 7.38 12.31
N ALA A 62 -18.55 8.28 11.51
CA ALA A 62 -18.76 9.72 11.66
C ALA A 62 -20.21 10.14 11.38
N MET A 63 -20.87 9.53 10.39
CA MET A 63 -22.28 9.76 10.09
C MET A 63 -23.20 9.27 11.21
N GLU A 64 -22.92 8.10 11.78
CA GLU A 64 -23.64 7.56 12.93
C GLU A 64 -23.50 8.48 14.16
N ALA A 65 -22.29 8.96 14.43
CA ALA A 65 -22.03 9.92 15.51
C ALA A 65 -22.77 11.24 15.28
N TYR A 66 -22.70 11.80 14.07
CA TYR A 66 -23.45 13.01 13.72
C TYR A 66 -24.95 12.82 13.91
N LYS A 67 -25.50 11.67 13.48
CA LYS A 67 -26.93 11.36 13.67
C LYS A 67 -27.30 11.22 15.14
N ALA A 68 -26.42 10.62 15.96
CA ALA A 68 -26.66 10.49 17.39
C ALA A 68 -26.82 11.88 18.05
N ASP A 69 -26.03 12.86 17.62
CA ASP A 69 -26.04 14.20 18.21
C ASP A 69 -27.07 15.15 17.57
N ASN A 70 -27.37 15.00 16.27
CA ASN A 70 -28.21 15.94 15.51
C ASN A 70 -29.59 15.37 15.12
N GLY A 71 -29.86 14.09 15.42
CA GLY A 71 -31.13 13.41 15.12
C GLY A 71 -31.34 13.06 13.65
N ALA A 72 -30.48 13.52 12.74
CA ALA A 72 -30.55 13.27 11.31
C ALA A 72 -29.16 12.99 10.73
N TYR A 73 -29.10 12.29 9.60
CA TYR A 73 -27.84 12.10 8.88
C TYR A 73 -27.34 13.42 8.29
N PRO A 74 -26.01 13.59 8.12
CA PRO A 74 -25.44 14.80 7.54
C PRO A 74 -25.84 14.94 6.07
N VAL A 75 -26.03 16.19 5.62
CA VAL A 75 -26.40 16.47 4.22
C VAL A 75 -25.22 16.42 3.25
N GLY A 76 -23.99 16.30 3.77
CA GLY A 76 -22.75 16.16 3.02
C GLY A 76 -21.53 16.02 3.95
N LEU A 77 -20.35 15.77 3.38
CA LEU A 77 -19.08 15.73 4.17
C LEU A 77 -18.84 16.98 4.97
N VAL A 78 -19.20 18.13 4.38
CA VAL A 78 -18.95 19.42 5.00
C VAL A 78 -19.55 19.46 6.40
N ASN A 79 -20.75 18.91 6.62
CA ASN A 79 -21.38 18.87 7.93
C ASN A 79 -20.60 18.00 8.93
N LEU A 80 -19.95 16.93 8.49
CA LEU A 80 -19.12 16.11 9.38
C LEU A 80 -17.85 16.83 9.80
N GLN A 81 -17.30 17.69 8.94
CA GLN A 81 -16.05 18.39 9.18
C GLN A 81 -16.25 19.69 9.97
N THR A 82 -17.28 20.47 9.63
CA THR A 82 -17.49 21.82 10.14
C THR A 82 -18.43 21.90 11.34
N SER A 83 -19.15 20.82 11.67
CA SER A 83 -19.95 20.80 12.87
C SER A 83 -19.09 20.87 14.13
N THR A 84 -19.72 21.31 15.22
CA THR A 84 -19.11 21.35 16.55
C THR A 84 -19.90 20.40 17.46
N PRO A 85 -19.31 19.28 17.92
CA PRO A 85 -17.96 18.80 17.64
C PRO A 85 -17.75 18.36 16.18
N SER A 86 -16.50 18.36 15.72
CA SER A 86 -16.14 17.85 14.39
C SER A 86 -16.12 16.32 14.43
N TYR A 87 -16.93 15.68 13.59
CA TYR A 87 -17.10 14.23 13.51
C TYR A 87 -16.09 13.58 12.56
N LEU A 88 -15.46 14.38 11.69
CA LEU A 88 -14.45 13.95 10.74
C LEU A 88 -13.35 15.01 10.62
N LYS A 89 -12.13 14.69 11.08
CA LYS A 89 -11.04 15.68 11.22
C LYS A 89 -10.40 16.13 9.91
N THR A 90 -10.34 15.25 8.92
CA THR A 90 -9.76 15.50 7.60
C THR A 90 -10.49 14.61 6.61
N ASP A 91 -10.70 15.11 5.39
CA ASP A 91 -11.21 14.26 4.31
C ASP A 91 -10.20 13.15 4.05
N PRO A 92 -10.51 11.87 4.30
CA PRO A 92 -9.54 10.80 4.15
C PRO A 92 -9.12 10.59 2.68
N SER A 93 -9.90 11.11 1.72
CA SER A 93 -9.53 11.40 0.34
C SER A 93 -10.69 12.15 -0.32
N ALA A 94 -10.43 13.20 -1.11
CA ALA A 94 -11.39 14.13 -1.72
C ALA A 94 -12.44 13.54 -2.70
N ASN A 95 -13.03 12.38 -2.38
CA ASN A 95 -13.55 11.41 -3.34
C ASN A 95 -14.87 10.76 -2.92
N PHE A 96 -15.54 11.21 -1.86
CA PHE A 96 -16.81 10.61 -1.42
C PHE A 96 -17.97 11.61 -1.54
N THR A 97 -19.06 11.18 -2.17
CA THR A 97 -20.35 11.90 -2.18
C THR A 97 -21.27 11.26 -1.14
N TYR A 98 -21.88 12.05 -0.28
CA TYR A 98 -22.78 11.58 0.78
C TYR A 98 -24.18 12.01 0.41
N VAL A 99 -25.14 11.08 0.44
CA VAL A 99 -26.54 11.42 0.15
C VAL A 99 -27.29 11.58 1.46
N ALA A 100 -27.78 12.80 1.61
CA ALA A 100 -28.32 13.43 2.81
C ALA A 100 -29.54 12.77 3.50
N SER A 101 -30.07 11.64 3.02
CA SER A 101 -31.42 11.22 3.43
C SER A 101 -31.53 9.80 4.01
N SER A 102 -30.49 8.98 3.95
CA SER A 102 -30.68 7.54 4.24
C SER A 102 -29.53 6.86 4.98
N GLY A 103 -28.51 7.60 5.42
CA GLY A 103 -27.31 6.98 6.01
C GLY A 103 -26.51 6.16 5.00
N VAL A 104 -26.78 6.38 3.72
CA VAL A 104 -26.10 5.69 2.61
C VAL A 104 -24.96 6.57 2.15
N ILE A 105 -23.75 6.01 2.17
CA ILE A 105 -22.61 6.57 1.46
C ILE A 105 -22.77 6.22 -0.02
N SER A 106 -23.54 7.02 -0.78
CA SER A 106 -23.54 6.88 -2.25
C SER A 106 -22.53 7.82 -2.86
N GLY A 107 -21.29 7.37 -2.87
CA GLY A 107 -20.24 8.04 -3.62
C GLY A 107 -18.89 7.46 -3.31
N ILE A 108 -18.29 6.82 -4.31
CA ILE A 108 -16.86 6.89 -4.57
C ILE A 108 -16.72 6.87 -6.08
N PRO A 109 -16.29 7.92 -6.80
CA PRO A 109 -16.06 9.35 -6.55
C PRO A 109 -16.83 10.27 -7.54
N ALA A 110 -16.51 11.56 -7.54
CA ALA A 110 -16.89 12.52 -8.59
C ALA A 110 -16.67 11.95 -10.00
N VAL A 111 -17.57 12.30 -10.92
CA VAL A 111 -17.71 11.77 -12.29
C VAL A 111 -16.35 11.46 -12.95
N GLY A 112 -16.02 10.17 -13.10
CA GLY A 112 -14.74 9.64 -13.65
C GLY A 112 -14.06 8.51 -12.84
N GLY A 113 -14.81 7.78 -12.04
CA GLY A 113 -14.49 7.54 -10.65
C GLY A 113 -13.61 6.37 -10.15
N LYS A 114 -12.42 6.64 -9.60
CA LYS A 114 -11.59 5.63 -8.90
C LYS A 114 -10.95 6.12 -7.59
N TYR A 115 -10.98 5.31 -6.53
CA TYR A 115 -10.15 5.46 -5.32
C TYR A 115 -8.72 4.98 -5.63
N ASN A 116 -7.77 5.88 -5.93
CA ASN A 116 -6.40 5.49 -6.30
C ASN A 116 -6.32 4.37 -7.39
N GLY A 117 -7.27 4.38 -8.34
CA GLY A 117 -7.39 3.35 -9.38
C GLY A 117 -8.40 2.22 -9.12
N VAL A 118 -9.08 2.20 -7.97
CA VAL A 118 -10.03 1.17 -7.52
C VAL A 118 -11.49 1.62 -7.72
N THR A 119 -12.37 0.74 -8.20
CA THR A 119 -13.78 1.07 -8.47
C THR A 119 -14.65 0.97 -7.21
N LEU A 120 -15.84 1.59 -7.20
CA LEU A 120 -16.78 1.48 -6.08
C LEU A 120 -17.11 0.03 -5.72
N ALA A 121 -17.23 -0.85 -6.72
CA ALA A 121 -17.52 -2.27 -6.54
C ALA A 121 -16.44 -3.02 -5.75
N ASP A 122 -15.18 -2.58 -5.84
CA ASP A 122 -14.05 -3.20 -5.13
C ASP A 122 -14.01 -2.80 -3.65
N CYS A 123 -14.63 -1.67 -3.30
CA CYS A 123 -14.74 -1.19 -1.92
C CYS A 123 -15.96 -1.76 -1.21
N THR A 124 -16.96 -2.23 -1.97
CA THR A 124 -18.22 -2.78 -1.45
C THR A 124 -18.27 -4.30 -1.43
N ASN A 125 -17.58 -4.98 -2.34
CA ASN A 125 -17.51 -6.45 -2.32
C ASN A 125 -16.50 -6.96 -1.29
N THR A 126 -16.91 -8.01 -0.56
CA THR A 126 -16.12 -8.75 0.43
C THR A 126 -14.81 -9.25 -0.14
#